data_AF-A0AAD1Q4Q6-F1
#
_entry.id   AF-A0AAD1Q4Q6-F1
#
_cell.length_a   1.000
_cell.length_b   1.000
_cell.length_c   1.000
_cell.angle_alpha   90.00
_cell.angle_beta   90.00
_cell.angle_gamma   90.00
#
_symmetry.space_group_name_H-M   'P 1'
#
loop_
_entity.id
_entity.type
_entity.pdbx_description
1 polymer ?
#
loop_
_entity_poly.entity_id
_entity_poly.type
_entity_poly.pdbx_seq_one_letter_code
_entity_poly.pdbx_strand_id
1 'polypeptide(L)'
;MISTPQPNAKTYQFWIDRGGTFTDIVARKPDGTLITHKLLSENPERYSDAVIQGIREILELSPHQLIPSELISEVKMGTTVATNALLERKGDCTLLIITKGFKDALRIGYQNRPDIFARQIILPEMLYEKVIEVEERYTAQGEELNPVNLAILKPQLQQVYQTGIRSCAIVLMHGYRYPQHEQQIAALAQEIGFTQISVSHQVSPLMKLVSRGDTTVIDAYLSPILKRYINQVASQLNCHPPSVPPLVRGGGIKEELELETIEKLETIEKNDNSIPPLARGARGVKPHKINVYAI
;
A
#
# COMPACT_ATOMS: atom_id res chain seq x y z
N MET A 1 0.64 -13.40 38.20
CA MET A 1 0.12 -12.20 37.53
C MET A 1 1.19 -11.71 36.58
N ILE A 2 1.02 -11.95 35.29
CA ILE A 2 1.98 -11.54 34.26
C ILE A 2 1.65 -10.07 33.95
N SER A 3 2.48 -9.15 34.45
CA SER A 3 2.36 -7.74 34.15
C SER A 3 2.72 -7.51 32.68
N THR A 4 1.72 -7.16 31.88
CA THR A 4 1.93 -6.64 30.52
C THR A 4 2.78 -5.36 30.63
N PRO A 5 3.87 -5.22 29.86
CA PRO A 5 4.68 -4.00 29.89
C PRO A 5 3.83 -2.82 29.38
N GLN A 6 3.68 -1.78 30.19
CA GLN A 6 3.05 -0.55 29.74
C GLN A 6 3.95 0.13 28.69
N PRO A 7 3.42 0.47 27.50
CA PRO A 7 4.19 1.24 26.53
C PRO A 7 4.45 2.65 27.10
N ASN A 8 5.68 3.15 26.92
CA ASN A 8 6.13 4.48 27.35
C ASN A 8 5.05 5.56 27.13
N ALA A 9 4.38 5.97 28.21
CA ALA A 9 3.26 6.92 28.24
C ALA A 9 3.70 8.39 28.03
N LYS A 10 4.49 8.67 27.00
CA LYS A 10 5.01 10.02 26.69
C LYS A 10 4.80 10.48 25.25
N THR A 11 4.08 9.70 24.44
CA THR A 11 3.96 9.96 23.00
C THR A 11 2.52 9.79 22.52
N TYR A 12 2.17 10.53 21.48
CA TYR A 12 0.90 10.46 20.78
C TYR A 12 0.84 9.24 19.86
N GLN A 13 -0.37 8.76 19.63
CA GLN A 13 -0.71 7.79 18.59
C GLN A 13 -1.82 8.39 17.72
N PHE A 14 -1.73 8.24 16.40
CA PHE A 14 -2.73 8.75 15.47
C PHE A 14 -3.32 7.61 14.63
N TRP A 15 -4.64 7.60 14.46
CA TRP A 15 -5.38 6.82 13.48
C TRP A 15 -6.10 7.79 12.56
N ILE A 16 -5.89 7.65 11.26
CA ILE A 16 -6.28 8.65 10.28
C ILE A 16 -7.02 7.93 9.16
N ASP A 17 -8.20 8.40 8.81
CA ASP A 17 -8.91 7.98 7.61
C ASP A 17 -9.04 9.15 6.65
N ARG A 18 -8.24 9.13 5.58
CA ARG A 18 -8.34 10.13 4.51
C ARG A 18 -9.32 9.64 3.45
N GLY A 19 -10.55 10.11 3.57
CA GLY A 19 -11.60 9.95 2.56
C GLY A 19 -11.51 10.98 1.42
N GLY A 20 -12.49 10.94 0.51
CA GLY A 20 -12.55 11.86 -0.63
C GLY A 20 -12.89 13.31 -0.26
N THR A 21 -13.76 13.53 0.73
CA THR A 21 -14.21 14.87 1.13
C THR A 21 -13.62 15.31 2.46
N PHE A 22 -13.57 14.40 3.45
CA PHE A 22 -13.06 14.67 4.79
C PHE A 22 -11.94 13.72 5.16
N THR A 23 -11.03 14.23 5.97
CA THR A 23 -10.04 13.45 6.71
C THR A 23 -10.45 13.41 8.17
N ASP A 24 -10.68 12.21 8.65
CA ASP A 24 -11.01 11.90 10.04
C ASP A 24 -9.73 11.51 10.77
N ILE A 25 -9.47 12.11 11.93
CA ILE A 25 -8.29 11.85 12.74
C ILE A 25 -8.74 11.54 14.17
N VAL A 26 -8.29 10.40 14.67
CA VAL A 26 -8.35 10.05 16.09
C VAL A 26 -6.93 10.06 16.62
N ALA A 27 -6.68 10.84 17.67
CA ALA A 27 -5.39 10.89 18.35
C ALA A 27 -5.54 10.45 19.79
N ARG A 28 -4.61 9.61 20.25
CA ARG A 28 -4.46 9.28 21.67
C ARG A 28 -3.28 10.05 22.23
N LYS A 29 -3.56 10.91 23.22
CA LYS A 29 -2.57 11.64 24.00
C LYS A 29 -1.75 10.71 24.89
N PRO A 30 -0.57 11.17 25.38
CA PRO A 30 0.25 10.41 26.32
C PRO A 30 -0.47 10.00 27.63
N ASP A 31 -1.43 10.81 28.07
CA ASP A 31 -2.27 10.55 29.26
C ASP A 31 -3.38 9.52 28.99
N GLY A 32 -3.53 9.07 27.74
CA GLY A 32 -4.56 8.14 27.30
C GLY A 32 -5.83 8.78 26.77
N THR A 33 -5.98 10.11 26.87
CA THR A 33 -7.14 10.85 26.38
C THR A 33 -7.23 10.75 24.86
N LEU A 34 -8.44 10.55 24.34
CA LEU A 34 -8.69 10.55 22.90
C LEU A 34 -9.18 11.92 22.43
N ILE A 35 -8.70 12.33 21.26
CA ILE A 35 -9.14 13.53 20.55
C ILE A 35 -9.59 13.09 19.16
N THR A 36 -10.76 13.56 18.75
CA THR A 36 -11.23 13.46 17.37
C THR A 36 -11.04 14.81 16.67
N HIS A 37 -10.68 14.77 15.40
CA HIS A 37 -10.50 15.95 14.58
C HIS A 37 -10.92 15.67 13.14
N LYS A 38 -11.59 16.63 12.50
CA LYS A 38 -12.09 16.51 11.13
C LYS A 38 -11.62 17.69 10.30
N LEU A 39 -11.01 17.40 9.15
CA LEU A 39 -10.59 18.41 8.18
C LEU A 39 -11.18 18.08 6.80
N LEU A 40 -11.24 19.07 5.92
CA LEU A 40 -11.47 18.80 4.49
C LEU A 40 -10.23 18.07 3.93
N SER A 41 -10.45 17.02 3.13
CA SER A 41 -9.35 16.23 2.55
C SER A 41 -8.49 17.04 1.58
N GLU A 42 -9.07 18.07 0.96
CA GLU A 42 -8.40 19.00 0.07
C GLU A 42 -8.83 20.43 0.41
N ASN A 43 -7.86 21.27 0.78
CA ASN A 43 -8.05 22.71 0.96
C ASN A 43 -6.72 23.45 0.69
N PRO A 44 -6.31 23.54 -0.59
CA PRO A 44 -4.99 24.03 -0.97
C PRO A 44 -4.72 25.48 -0.57
N GLU A 45 -5.75 26.28 -0.31
CA GLU A 45 -5.63 27.65 0.19
C GLU A 45 -5.13 27.72 1.64
N ARG A 46 -5.34 26.65 2.43
CA ARG A 46 -5.01 26.61 3.86
C ARG A 46 -3.88 25.66 4.21
N TYR A 47 -3.81 24.51 3.56
CA TYR A 47 -2.81 23.48 3.86
C TYR A 47 -2.54 22.59 2.65
N SER A 48 -1.32 22.06 2.57
CA SER A 48 -0.90 21.16 1.50
C SER A 48 -1.42 19.73 1.69
N ASP A 49 -1.62 19.29 2.92
CA ASP A 49 -2.11 17.96 3.25
C ASP A 49 -2.87 17.98 4.60
N ALA A 50 -4.07 17.38 4.60
CA ALA A 50 -4.98 17.40 5.75
C ALA A 50 -4.48 16.58 6.94
N VAL A 51 -3.73 15.49 6.69
CA VAL A 51 -3.14 14.64 7.73
C VAL A 51 -2.10 15.43 8.51
N ILE A 52 -1.17 16.07 7.79
CA ILE A 52 -0.13 16.89 8.41
C ILE A 52 -0.73 18.07 9.15
N GLN A 53 -1.75 18.72 8.58
CA GLN A 53 -2.44 19.82 9.25
C GLN A 53 -3.13 19.37 10.54
N GLY A 54 -3.87 18.27 10.53
CA GLY A 54 -4.55 17.80 11.73
C GLY A 54 -3.60 17.36 12.84
N ILE A 55 -2.46 16.74 12.50
CA ILE A 55 -1.40 16.46 13.48
C ILE A 55 -0.86 17.77 14.09
N ARG A 56 -0.66 18.83 13.27
CA ARG A 56 -0.22 20.14 13.77
C ARG A 56 -1.22 20.78 14.71
N GLU A 57 -2.50 20.76 14.36
CA GLU A 57 -3.57 21.34 15.17
C GLU A 57 -3.72 20.61 16.51
N ILE A 58 -3.67 19.27 16.51
CA ILE A 58 -3.74 18.45 17.74
C ILE A 58 -2.51 18.65 18.64
N LEU A 59 -1.34 18.87 18.05
CA LEU A 59 -0.10 19.17 18.79
C LEU A 59 0.05 20.66 19.11
N GLU A 60 -0.95 21.49 18.79
CA GLU A 60 -0.98 22.95 19.01
C GLU A 60 0.25 23.68 18.42
N LEU A 61 0.68 23.25 17.23
CA LEU A 61 1.87 23.77 16.55
C LEU A 61 1.52 24.95 15.63
N SER A 62 2.41 25.94 15.56
CA SER A 62 2.30 27.00 14.55
C SER A 62 2.49 26.48 13.12
N PRO A 63 1.96 27.16 12.07
CA PRO A 63 1.94 26.64 10.69
C PRO A 63 3.30 26.20 10.12
N HIS A 64 4.39 26.86 10.51
CA HIS A 64 5.74 26.57 10.02
C HIS A 64 6.64 25.90 11.07
N GLN A 65 6.13 25.59 12.25
CA GLN A 65 6.91 24.90 13.27
C GLN A 65 7.21 23.47 12.81
N LEU A 66 8.41 22.95 13.02
CA LEU A 66 8.68 21.55 12.70
C LEU A 66 7.86 20.64 13.63
N ILE A 67 7.29 19.57 13.08
CA ILE A 67 6.59 18.56 13.90
C ILE A 67 7.66 17.79 14.69
N PRO A 68 7.63 17.82 16.04
CA PRO A 68 8.58 17.11 16.87
C PRO A 68 8.27 15.61 16.83
N SER A 69 9.06 14.86 16.06
CA SER A 69 8.82 13.43 15.83
C SER A 69 8.94 12.60 17.10
N GLU A 70 9.68 13.08 18.10
CA GLU A 70 9.80 12.49 19.43
C GLU A 70 8.49 12.48 20.23
N LEU A 71 7.50 13.31 19.85
CA LEU A 71 6.19 13.32 20.50
C LEU A 71 5.24 12.29 19.91
N ILE A 72 5.61 11.61 18.82
CA ILE A 72 4.73 10.70 18.09
C ILE A 72 5.34 9.30 18.11
N SER A 73 4.56 8.31 18.57
CA SER A 73 4.98 6.90 18.51
C SER A 73 4.50 6.19 17.26
N GLU A 74 3.29 6.52 16.80
CA GLU A 74 2.62 5.78 15.74
C GLU A 74 1.65 6.66 14.96
N VAL A 75 1.61 6.46 13.65
CA VAL A 75 0.59 7.01 12.74
C VAL A 75 0.06 5.87 11.87
N LYS A 76 -1.20 5.51 12.06
CA LYS A 76 -1.93 4.57 11.21
C LYS A 76 -2.84 5.34 10.28
N MET A 77 -2.85 4.96 9.01
CA MET A 77 -3.60 5.67 7.98
C MET A 77 -4.36 4.70 7.09
N GLY A 78 -5.68 4.79 7.10
CA GLY A 78 -6.54 4.34 6.01
C GLY A 78 -6.67 5.47 4.99
N THR A 79 -6.71 5.13 3.71
CA THR A 79 -6.94 6.14 2.67
C THR A 79 -7.67 5.59 1.45
N THR A 80 -8.55 6.41 0.88
CA THR A 80 -9.24 6.09 -0.38
C THR A 80 -8.38 6.37 -1.62
N VAL A 81 -7.12 6.77 -1.47
CA VAL A 81 -6.21 7.06 -2.61
C VAL A 81 -6.06 5.84 -3.53
N ALA A 82 -5.91 4.64 -2.96
CA ALA A 82 -5.80 3.41 -3.75
C ALA A 82 -7.08 3.14 -4.56
N THR A 83 -8.23 3.18 -3.90
CA THR A 83 -9.53 2.88 -4.50
C THR A 83 -9.88 3.90 -5.58
N ASN A 84 -9.67 5.20 -5.32
CA ASN A 84 -9.92 6.24 -6.32
C ASN A 84 -8.97 6.10 -7.50
N ALA A 85 -7.69 5.83 -7.29
CA ALA A 85 -6.74 5.58 -8.39
C ALA A 85 -7.14 4.36 -9.23
N LEU A 86 -7.72 3.32 -8.61
CA LEU A 86 -8.22 2.15 -9.30
C LEU A 86 -9.47 2.47 -10.13
N LEU A 87 -10.45 3.17 -9.54
CA LEU A 87 -11.70 3.56 -10.20
C LEU A 87 -11.46 4.54 -11.35
N GLU A 88 -10.55 5.51 -11.16
CA GLU A 88 -10.20 6.54 -12.14
C GLU A 88 -9.11 6.09 -13.13
N ARG A 89 -8.59 4.87 -12.99
CA ARG A 89 -7.49 4.33 -13.83
C ARG A 89 -6.24 5.21 -13.86
N LYS A 90 -5.87 5.73 -12.69
CA LYS A 90 -4.70 6.62 -12.49
C LYS A 90 -3.52 5.92 -11.80
N GLY A 91 -3.42 4.60 -11.90
CA GLY A 91 -2.26 3.81 -11.46
C GLY A 91 -1.01 3.99 -12.32
N ASP A 92 0.12 3.42 -11.87
CA ASP A 92 1.35 3.42 -12.66
C ASP A 92 1.29 2.36 -13.78
N CYS A 93 1.77 2.72 -14.97
CA CYS A 93 1.90 1.84 -16.12
C CYS A 93 2.62 0.54 -15.71
N THR A 94 1.96 -0.60 -15.90
CA THR A 94 2.39 -1.89 -15.35
C THR A 94 2.64 -2.93 -16.46
N LEU A 95 3.77 -3.63 -16.38
CA LEU A 95 4.10 -4.80 -17.20
C LEU A 95 3.65 -6.09 -16.48
N LEU A 96 2.96 -6.99 -17.20
CA LEU A 96 2.76 -8.37 -16.75
C LEU A 96 3.85 -9.28 -17.30
N ILE A 97 4.51 -10.05 -16.43
CA ILE A 97 5.46 -11.09 -16.79
C ILE A 97 4.84 -12.43 -16.38
N ILE A 98 4.60 -13.30 -17.35
CA ILE A 98 3.82 -14.52 -17.16
C ILE A 98 4.41 -15.70 -17.94
N THR A 99 4.13 -16.93 -17.51
CA THR A 99 4.52 -18.14 -18.23
C THR A 99 4.01 -18.12 -19.68
N LYS A 100 4.83 -18.54 -20.63
CA LYS A 100 4.47 -18.67 -22.05
C LYS A 100 3.24 -19.56 -22.24
N GLY A 101 2.32 -19.12 -23.10
CA GLY A 101 1.00 -19.71 -23.32
C GLY A 101 -0.11 -19.17 -22.41
N PHE A 102 0.22 -18.31 -21.43
CA PHE A 102 -0.74 -17.75 -20.47
C PHE A 102 -0.91 -16.23 -20.59
N LYS A 103 -0.43 -15.61 -21.68
CA LYS A 103 -0.56 -14.16 -21.93
C LYS A 103 -1.95 -13.58 -21.66
N ASP A 104 -2.98 -14.29 -22.11
CA ASP A 104 -4.37 -13.83 -22.01
C ASP A 104 -5.12 -14.39 -20.79
N ALA A 105 -4.44 -15.11 -19.90
CA ALA A 105 -5.09 -15.81 -18.79
C ALA A 105 -5.89 -14.87 -17.87
N LEU A 106 -5.34 -13.70 -17.54
CA LEU A 106 -6.04 -12.71 -16.69
C LEU A 106 -7.18 -12.01 -17.44
N ARG A 107 -7.01 -11.79 -18.74
CA ARG A 107 -8.06 -11.20 -19.60
C ARG A 107 -9.25 -12.15 -19.78
N ILE A 108 -8.99 -13.44 -19.92
CA ILE A 108 -10.03 -14.49 -20.00
C ILE A 108 -10.71 -14.65 -18.64
N GLY A 109 -9.94 -14.56 -17.55
CA GLY A 109 -10.43 -14.68 -16.19
C GLY A 109 -11.12 -16.03 -15.94
N TYR A 110 -12.26 -15.99 -15.26
CA TYR A 110 -13.11 -17.16 -14.99
C TYR A 110 -14.27 -17.33 -15.98
N GLN A 111 -14.33 -16.52 -17.04
CA GLN A 111 -15.44 -16.49 -18.00
C GLN A 111 -16.82 -16.28 -17.38
N ASN A 112 -16.88 -15.68 -16.19
CA ASN A 112 -18.15 -15.32 -15.55
C ASN A 112 -18.88 -14.30 -16.44
N ARG A 113 -20.16 -14.57 -16.74
CA ARG A 113 -21.03 -13.64 -17.48
C ARG A 113 -22.02 -12.99 -16.52
N PRO A 114 -21.73 -11.77 -16.01
CA PRO A 114 -22.63 -11.09 -15.08
C PRO A 114 -24.00 -10.79 -15.73
N ASP A 115 -24.01 -10.47 -17.03
CA ASP A 115 -25.22 -10.47 -17.85
C ASP A 115 -25.17 -11.68 -18.81
N ILE A 116 -25.82 -12.77 -18.40
CA ILE A 116 -25.82 -14.04 -19.14
C ILE A 116 -26.52 -13.96 -20.50
N PHE A 117 -27.38 -12.96 -20.72
CA PHE A 117 -28.17 -12.80 -21.95
C PHE A 117 -27.63 -11.72 -22.90
N ALA A 118 -26.64 -10.92 -22.46
CA ALA A 118 -25.97 -9.95 -23.31
C ALA A 118 -25.41 -10.62 -24.58
N ARG A 119 -25.88 -10.15 -25.76
CA ARG A 119 -25.39 -10.61 -27.07
C ARG A 119 -24.00 -10.05 -27.38
N GLN A 120 -23.68 -8.87 -26.84
CA GLN A 120 -22.37 -8.24 -26.92
C GLN A 120 -21.73 -8.23 -25.53
N ILE A 121 -20.61 -8.95 -25.37
CA ILE A 121 -19.86 -8.99 -24.12
C ILE A 121 -18.81 -7.87 -24.17
N ILE A 122 -18.87 -6.95 -23.20
CA ILE A 122 -17.86 -5.91 -23.01
C ILE A 122 -16.94 -6.39 -21.88
N LEU A 123 -15.70 -6.71 -22.22
CA LEU A 123 -14.69 -7.08 -21.23
C LEU A 123 -14.08 -5.81 -20.61
N PRO A 124 -13.81 -5.80 -19.29
CA PRO A 124 -13.07 -4.72 -18.66
C PRO A 124 -11.68 -4.55 -19.28
N GLU A 125 -11.18 -3.31 -19.27
CA GLU A 125 -9.80 -3.04 -19.60
C GLU A 125 -8.86 -3.55 -18.51
N MET A 126 -7.74 -4.14 -18.93
CA MET A 126 -6.72 -4.66 -18.01
C MET A 126 -5.92 -3.51 -17.39
N LEU A 127 -5.43 -3.71 -16.16
CA LEU A 127 -4.58 -2.74 -15.44
C LEU A 127 -3.11 -2.76 -15.90
N TYR A 128 -2.71 -3.77 -16.69
CA TYR A 128 -1.39 -3.84 -17.31
C TYR A 128 -1.45 -3.42 -18.78
N GLU A 129 -0.37 -2.81 -19.27
CA GLU A 129 -0.28 -2.31 -20.65
C GLU A 129 0.44 -3.26 -21.59
N LYS A 130 1.43 -3.99 -21.06
CA LYS A 130 2.26 -4.92 -21.83
C LYS A 130 2.36 -6.25 -21.12
N VAL A 131 2.59 -7.30 -21.92
CA VAL A 131 2.82 -8.64 -21.43
C VAL A 131 4.10 -9.19 -22.03
N ILE A 132 4.96 -9.77 -21.19
CA ILE A 132 6.08 -10.60 -21.60
C ILE A 132 5.79 -12.03 -21.19
N GLU A 133 5.89 -12.93 -22.16
CA GLU A 133 5.79 -14.37 -21.95
C GLU A 133 7.18 -14.96 -21.73
N VAL A 134 7.36 -15.65 -20.61
CA VAL A 134 8.63 -16.29 -20.23
C VAL A 134 8.53 -17.78 -20.53
N GLU A 135 9.48 -18.26 -21.33
CA GLU A 135 9.64 -19.68 -21.63
C GLU A 135 10.31 -20.38 -20.44
N GLU A 136 9.52 -20.64 -19.42
CA GLU A 136 9.88 -21.35 -18.20
C GLU A 136 8.75 -22.29 -17.80
N ARG A 137 9.04 -23.36 -17.05
CA ARG A 137 7.98 -24.23 -16.52
C ARG A 137 8.43 -25.11 -15.36
N TYR A 138 7.64 -25.09 -14.29
CA TYR A 138 7.57 -26.17 -13.29
C TYR A 138 6.36 -27.08 -13.50
N THR A 139 6.47 -28.35 -13.11
CA THR A 139 5.31 -29.24 -12.92
C THR A 139 4.60 -28.95 -11.60
N ALA A 140 3.42 -29.54 -11.41
CA ALA A 140 2.71 -29.44 -10.13
C ALA A 140 3.45 -30.12 -8.97
N GLN A 141 4.38 -31.03 -9.29
CA GLN A 141 5.21 -31.79 -8.36
C GLN A 141 6.55 -31.10 -8.06
N GLY A 142 6.90 -30.04 -8.80
CA GLY A 142 8.12 -29.27 -8.59
C GLY A 142 9.31 -29.72 -9.42
N GLU A 143 9.08 -30.57 -10.42
CA GLU A 143 10.08 -30.86 -11.43
C GLU A 143 10.22 -29.65 -12.36
N GLU A 144 11.45 -29.19 -12.55
CA GLU A 144 11.80 -28.12 -13.48
C GLU A 144 11.83 -28.69 -14.90
N LEU A 145 10.83 -28.35 -15.72
CA LEU A 145 10.79 -28.77 -17.12
C LEU A 145 11.62 -27.85 -18.01
N ASN A 146 11.45 -26.53 -17.81
CA ASN A 146 12.15 -25.51 -18.58
C ASN A 146 12.71 -24.45 -17.61
N PRO A 147 14.03 -24.29 -17.51
CA PRO A 147 14.64 -23.23 -16.70
C PRO A 147 14.42 -21.85 -17.31
N VAL A 148 14.39 -20.80 -16.48
CA VAL A 148 14.31 -19.42 -16.97
C VAL A 148 15.59 -19.05 -17.74
N ASN A 149 15.43 -18.63 -18.99
CA ASN A 149 16.55 -18.09 -19.78
C ASN A 149 16.65 -16.57 -19.61
N LEU A 150 17.47 -16.12 -18.64
CA LEU A 150 17.68 -14.70 -18.36
C LEU A 150 18.34 -13.93 -19.50
N ALA A 151 19.16 -14.59 -20.33
CA ALA A 151 19.82 -13.96 -21.47
C ALA A 151 18.83 -13.52 -22.55
N ILE A 152 17.75 -14.27 -22.74
CA ILE A 152 16.65 -13.92 -23.65
C ILE A 152 15.70 -12.91 -23.01
N LEU A 153 15.42 -13.05 -21.71
CA LEU A 153 14.48 -12.19 -21.01
C LEU A 153 15.00 -10.75 -20.79
N LYS A 154 16.31 -10.60 -20.53
CA LYS A 154 16.95 -9.29 -20.28
C LYS A 154 16.67 -8.25 -21.36
N PRO A 155 16.92 -8.49 -22.66
CA PRO A 155 16.64 -7.49 -23.69
C PRO A 155 15.14 -7.15 -23.82
N GLN A 156 14.23 -8.11 -23.59
CA GLN A 156 12.79 -7.87 -23.61
C GLN A 156 12.36 -6.93 -22.47
N LEU A 157 12.86 -7.18 -21.26
CA LEU A 157 12.61 -6.31 -20.10
C LEU A 157 13.21 -4.90 -20.31
N GLN A 158 14.42 -4.81 -20.86
CA GLN A 158 15.04 -3.52 -21.19
C GLN A 158 14.23 -2.75 -22.23
N GLN A 159 13.71 -3.40 -23.26
CA GLN A 159 12.87 -2.75 -24.27
C GLN A 159 11.59 -2.18 -23.65
N VAL A 160 10.93 -2.92 -22.75
CA VAL A 160 9.75 -2.40 -22.03
C VAL A 160 10.12 -1.26 -21.09
N TYR A 161 11.24 -1.38 -20.38
CA TYR A 161 11.74 -0.32 -19.52
C TYR A 161 12.02 0.97 -20.30
N GLN A 162 12.58 0.88 -21.52
CA GLN A 162 12.82 2.04 -22.39
C GLN A 162 11.53 2.76 -22.81
N THR A 163 10.36 2.11 -22.77
CA THR A 163 9.08 2.78 -23.06
C THR A 163 8.49 3.54 -21.87
N GLY A 164 9.21 3.64 -20.74
CA GLY A 164 8.78 4.41 -19.57
C GLY A 164 8.07 3.60 -18.48
N ILE A 165 7.80 2.30 -18.71
CA ILE A 165 7.20 1.43 -17.69
C ILE A 165 8.22 1.16 -16.58
N ARG A 166 7.81 1.38 -15.32
CA ARG A 166 8.66 1.21 -14.14
C ARG A 166 8.12 0.20 -13.11
N SER A 167 6.88 -0.25 -13.31
CA SER A 167 6.23 -1.24 -12.48
C SER A 167 6.03 -2.56 -13.22
N CYS A 168 6.26 -3.69 -12.56
CA CYS A 168 5.96 -5.00 -13.12
C CYS A 168 5.33 -5.97 -12.10
N ALA A 169 4.44 -6.82 -12.60
CA ALA A 169 3.84 -7.95 -11.90
C ALA A 169 4.40 -9.26 -12.48
N ILE A 170 5.01 -10.09 -11.66
CA ILE A 170 5.59 -11.38 -12.04
C ILE A 170 4.67 -12.49 -11.54
N VAL A 171 4.06 -13.23 -12.46
CA VAL A 171 3.05 -14.26 -12.16
C VAL A 171 3.36 -15.51 -12.98
N LEU A 172 4.08 -16.47 -12.39
CA LEU A 172 4.41 -17.71 -13.07
C LEU A 172 3.52 -18.87 -12.63
N MET A 173 3.33 -19.84 -13.52
CA MET A 173 2.63 -21.08 -13.22
C MET A 173 3.35 -21.84 -12.12
N HIS A 174 2.60 -22.28 -11.11
CA HIS A 174 3.12 -22.92 -9.90
C HIS A 174 4.11 -22.07 -9.06
N GLY A 175 4.30 -20.78 -9.38
CA GLY A 175 5.18 -19.87 -8.63
C GLY A 175 4.83 -19.72 -7.16
N TYR A 176 3.55 -19.91 -6.79
CA TYR A 176 3.09 -19.95 -5.39
C TYR A 176 3.77 -21.02 -4.53
N ARG A 177 4.30 -22.09 -5.16
CA ARG A 177 4.96 -23.22 -4.48
C ARG A 177 6.44 -23.32 -4.82
N TYR A 178 6.81 -23.01 -6.07
CA TYR A 178 8.18 -23.06 -6.58
C TYR A 178 8.60 -21.65 -7.02
N PRO A 179 9.02 -20.78 -6.08
CA PRO A 179 9.21 -19.35 -6.33
C PRO A 179 10.52 -19.00 -7.05
N GLN A 180 11.40 -19.98 -7.30
CA GLN A 180 12.76 -19.77 -7.78
C GLN A 180 12.81 -18.97 -9.08
N HIS A 181 11.99 -19.32 -10.06
CA HIS A 181 11.89 -18.61 -11.33
C HIS A 181 11.41 -17.16 -11.14
N GLU A 182 10.39 -16.95 -10.29
CA GLU A 182 9.89 -15.60 -10.01
C GLU A 182 10.97 -14.73 -9.33
N GLN A 183 11.75 -15.30 -8.43
CA GLN A 183 12.85 -14.62 -7.74
C GLN A 183 13.98 -14.23 -8.69
N GLN A 184 14.35 -15.11 -9.63
CA GLN A 184 15.36 -14.83 -10.66
C GLN A 184 14.93 -13.66 -11.55
N ILE A 185 13.67 -13.66 -11.98
CA ILE A 185 13.10 -12.58 -12.80
C ILE A 185 13.03 -11.28 -12.00
N ALA A 186 12.63 -11.34 -10.73
CA ALA A 186 12.57 -10.16 -9.87
C ALA A 186 13.95 -9.53 -9.68
N ALA A 187 15.00 -10.35 -9.45
CA ALA A 187 16.37 -9.87 -9.36
C ALA A 187 16.85 -9.20 -10.66
N LEU A 188 16.53 -9.79 -11.82
CA LEU A 188 16.84 -9.21 -13.12
C LEU A 188 16.09 -7.89 -13.37
N ALA A 189 14.80 -7.82 -13.03
CA ALA A 189 14.01 -6.59 -13.15
C ALA A 189 14.57 -5.48 -12.24
N GLN A 190 15.04 -5.84 -11.04
CA GLN A 190 15.70 -4.90 -10.14
C GLN A 190 17.03 -4.41 -10.71
N GLU A 191 17.85 -5.30 -11.31
CA GLU A 191 19.11 -4.92 -11.98
C GLU A 191 18.87 -3.93 -13.13
N ILE A 192 17.78 -4.09 -13.88
CA ILE A 192 17.41 -3.19 -14.99
C ILE A 192 16.93 -1.82 -14.49
N GLY A 193 16.37 -1.76 -13.27
CA GLY A 193 15.94 -0.52 -12.63
C GLY A 193 14.43 -0.35 -12.46
N PHE A 194 13.62 -1.41 -12.59
CA PHE A 194 12.21 -1.35 -12.22
C PHE A 194 12.07 -0.92 -10.74
N THR A 195 11.26 0.12 -10.49
CA THR A 195 11.12 0.71 -9.15
C THR A 195 10.05 0.02 -8.31
N GLN A 196 9.11 -0.66 -8.96
CA GLN A 196 8.10 -1.50 -8.33
C GLN A 196 8.09 -2.87 -8.99
N ILE A 197 8.28 -3.91 -8.19
CA ILE A 197 8.30 -5.31 -8.63
C ILE A 197 7.42 -6.08 -7.67
N SER A 198 6.25 -6.52 -8.15
CA SER A 198 5.30 -7.31 -7.39
C SER A 198 5.41 -8.77 -7.81
N VAL A 199 5.80 -9.62 -6.87
CA VAL A 199 6.08 -11.03 -7.14
C VAL A 199 4.96 -11.89 -6.58
N SER A 200 4.33 -12.71 -7.42
CA SER A 200 3.03 -13.30 -7.08
C SER A 200 3.05 -14.20 -5.84
N HIS A 201 4.12 -14.96 -5.61
CA HIS A 201 4.26 -15.77 -4.39
C HIS A 201 4.40 -14.94 -3.11
N GLN A 202 4.87 -13.69 -3.18
CA GLN A 202 5.02 -12.81 -2.02
C GLN A 202 3.75 -12.01 -1.74
N VAL A 203 3.05 -11.59 -2.80
CA VAL A 203 1.80 -10.84 -2.70
C VAL A 203 0.66 -11.77 -2.28
N SER A 204 0.43 -12.84 -3.05
CA SER A 204 -0.71 -13.75 -2.84
C SER A 204 -0.31 -15.19 -3.18
N PRO A 205 0.17 -15.99 -2.20
CA PRO A 205 0.63 -17.37 -2.41
C PRO A 205 -0.53 -18.37 -2.64
N LEU A 206 -1.57 -17.97 -3.38
CA LEU A 206 -2.69 -18.81 -3.75
C LEU A 206 -2.35 -19.68 -4.96
N MET A 207 -2.83 -20.92 -4.99
CA MET A 207 -2.62 -21.82 -6.13
C MET A 207 -3.24 -21.28 -7.45
N LYS A 208 -4.38 -20.60 -7.36
CA LYS A 208 -5.18 -20.13 -8.51
C LYS A 208 -4.45 -19.02 -9.29
N LEU A 209 -4.05 -19.29 -10.54
CA LEU A 209 -3.30 -18.36 -11.38
C LEU A 209 -4.03 -17.02 -11.57
N VAL A 210 -5.32 -17.04 -11.93
CA VAL A 210 -6.10 -15.83 -12.22
C VAL A 210 -6.21 -14.94 -11.00
N SER A 211 -6.80 -15.43 -9.89
CA SER A 211 -6.94 -14.64 -8.66
C SER A 211 -5.60 -14.13 -8.12
N ARG A 212 -4.55 -14.97 -8.15
CA ARG A 212 -3.19 -14.57 -7.74
C ARG A 212 -2.65 -13.49 -8.66
N GLY A 213 -2.82 -13.64 -9.96
CA GLY A 213 -2.35 -12.70 -10.96
C GLY A 213 -3.05 -11.34 -10.86
N ASP A 214 -4.38 -11.32 -10.76
CA ASP A 214 -5.16 -10.08 -10.59
C ASP A 214 -4.69 -9.31 -9.35
N THR A 215 -4.50 -10.03 -8.24
CA THR A 215 -3.99 -9.46 -6.99
C THR A 215 -2.60 -8.86 -7.16
N THR A 216 -1.71 -9.57 -7.86
CA THR A 216 -0.32 -9.13 -8.09
C THR A 216 -0.25 -7.91 -9.02
N VAL A 217 -1.13 -7.86 -10.03
CA VAL A 217 -1.26 -6.72 -10.94
C VAL A 217 -1.78 -5.49 -10.21
N ILE A 218 -2.82 -5.62 -9.38
CA ILE A 218 -3.36 -4.52 -8.57
C ILE A 218 -2.27 -3.96 -7.64
N ASP A 219 -1.51 -4.85 -6.98
CA ASP A 219 -0.39 -4.45 -6.13
C ASP A 219 0.67 -3.66 -6.90
N ALA A 220 1.09 -4.14 -8.08
CA ALA A 220 2.06 -3.45 -8.94
C ALA A 220 1.55 -2.09 -9.43
N TYR A 221 0.26 -2.00 -9.74
CA TYR A 221 -0.39 -0.81 -10.29
C TYR A 221 -0.55 0.31 -9.24
N LEU A 222 -0.90 -0.05 -8.00
CA LEU A 222 -1.25 0.92 -6.94
C LEU A 222 -0.12 1.21 -5.95
N SER A 223 0.77 0.25 -5.69
CA SER A 223 1.87 0.42 -4.72
C SER A 223 2.73 1.68 -4.95
N PRO A 224 3.10 2.06 -6.19
CA PRO A 224 3.89 3.26 -6.41
C PRO A 224 3.21 4.55 -5.94
N ILE A 225 1.90 4.67 -6.16
CA ILE A 225 1.10 5.84 -5.74
C ILE A 225 1.07 5.94 -4.23
N LEU A 226 0.78 4.83 -3.56
CA LEU A 226 0.73 4.77 -2.11
C LEU A 226 2.09 5.08 -1.50
N LYS A 227 3.18 4.53 -2.05
CA LYS A 227 4.55 4.85 -1.62
C LYS A 227 4.85 6.35 -1.77
N ARG A 228 4.48 6.98 -2.88
CA ARG A 228 4.68 8.45 -3.06
C ARG A 228 3.94 9.24 -1.99
N TYR A 229 2.69 8.90 -1.72
CA TYR A 229 1.86 9.57 -0.72
C TYR A 229 2.42 9.40 0.70
N ILE A 230 2.76 8.16 1.08
CA ILE A 230 3.33 7.86 2.40
C ILE A 230 4.70 8.55 2.57
N ASN A 231 5.52 8.59 1.52
CA ASN A 231 6.81 9.29 1.56
C ASN A 231 6.64 10.80 1.76
N GLN A 232 5.62 11.41 1.13
CA GLN A 232 5.28 12.82 1.35
C GLN A 232 4.93 13.06 2.83
N VAL A 233 4.04 12.25 3.40
CA VAL A 233 3.64 12.36 4.82
C VAL A 233 4.85 12.14 5.75
N ALA A 234 5.63 11.09 5.53
CA ALA A 234 6.82 10.77 6.33
C ALA A 234 7.87 11.89 6.28
N SER A 235 8.07 12.52 5.12
CA SER A 235 8.98 13.66 4.97
C SER A 235 8.56 14.87 5.81
N GLN A 236 7.25 15.14 5.91
CA GLN A 236 6.71 16.24 6.71
C GLN A 236 6.76 15.95 8.22
N LEU A 237 6.71 14.67 8.59
CA LEU A 237 6.89 14.21 9.97
C LEU A 237 8.37 14.07 10.37
N ASN A 238 9.32 14.40 9.48
CA ASN A 238 10.76 14.21 9.69
C ASN A 238 11.12 12.79 10.15
N CYS A 239 10.41 11.78 9.65
CA CYS A 239 10.66 10.39 9.97
C CYS A 239 11.05 9.60 8.72
N HIS A 240 11.72 8.46 8.93
CA HIS A 240 11.98 7.56 7.82
C HIS A 240 10.65 7.03 7.27
N PRO A 241 10.48 7.00 5.94
CA PRO A 241 9.29 6.37 5.35
C PRO A 241 9.26 4.88 5.74
N PRO A 242 8.08 4.35 6.09
CA PRO A 242 7.93 2.94 6.39
C PRO A 242 8.18 2.09 5.14
N SER A 243 8.57 0.84 5.34
CA SER A 243 8.45 -0.17 4.29
C SER A 243 6.97 -0.41 4.02
N VAL A 244 6.45 0.04 2.88
CA VAL A 244 5.07 -0.25 2.45
C VAL A 244 4.97 -1.76 2.18
N PRO A 245 4.25 -2.54 3.00
CA PRO A 245 4.03 -3.95 2.70
C PRO A 245 3.19 -4.07 1.41
N PRO A 246 3.22 -5.23 0.72
CA PRO A 246 2.32 -5.47 -0.41
C PRO A 246 0.88 -5.13 -0.03
N LEU A 247 0.23 -4.34 -0.88
CA LEU A 247 -1.11 -3.77 -0.67
C LEU A 247 -2.16 -4.86 -0.46
N VAL A 248 -1.94 -6.05 -1.04
CA VAL A 248 -2.87 -7.16 -0.95
C VAL A 248 -2.14 -8.40 -0.46
N ARG A 249 -2.21 -8.69 0.85
CA ARG A 249 -1.78 -9.99 1.41
C ARG A 249 -3.00 -10.84 1.74
N GLY A 250 -3.24 -11.84 0.89
CA GLY A 250 -4.24 -12.88 1.10
C GLY A 250 -5.68 -12.44 0.84
N GLY A 251 -6.18 -12.72 -0.37
CA GLY A 251 -7.62 -12.78 -0.66
C GLY A 251 -8.35 -11.44 -0.70
N GLY A 252 -8.11 -10.64 -1.73
CA GLY A 252 -8.87 -9.42 -2.01
C GLY A 252 -8.29 -8.17 -1.36
N ILE A 253 -8.60 -7.02 -1.97
CA ILE A 253 -8.51 -5.71 -1.32
C ILE A 253 -9.12 -5.91 0.07
N LYS A 254 -8.38 -5.63 1.15
CA LYS A 254 -8.99 -5.58 2.48
C LYS A 254 -9.98 -4.42 2.48
N GLU A 255 -11.21 -4.69 2.04
CA GLU A 255 -12.39 -3.92 2.39
C GLU A 255 -12.88 -4.27 3.81
N GLU A 256 -12.04 -4.89 4.66
CA GLU A 256 -12.49 -5.45 5.95
C GLU A 256 -11.48 -5.32 7.11
N LEU A 257 -10.67 -4.26 7.16
CA LEU A 257 -9.98 -3.79 8.38
C LEU A 257 -9.90 -2.25 8.31
N GLU A 258 -10.44 -1.40 9.19
CA GLU A 258 -10.76 -1.50 10.61
C GLU A 258 -12.04 -0.68 10.96
N LEU A 259 -13.25 -1.12 10.58
CA LEU A 259 -14.48 -0.48 11.09
C LEU A 259 -14.77 -0.84 12.57
N GLU A 260 -14.32 -2.01 13.04
CA GLU A 260 -14.52 -2.43 14.45
C GLU A 260 -13.75 -1.59 15.48
N THR A 261 -12.68 -0.89 15.09
CA THR A 261 -11.91 -0.05 16.01
C THR A 261 -12.56 1.32 16.20
N ILE A 262 -13.26 1.84 15.19
CA ILE A 262 -13.88 3.17 15.21
C ILE A 262 -15.26 3.13 15.90
N GLU A 263 -16.08 2.11 15.68
CA GLU A 263 -17.39 1.97 16.37
C GLU A 263 -17.27 1.87 17.90
N LYS A 264 -16.15 1.34 18.41
CA LYS A 264 -15.90 1.26 19.87
C LYS A 264 -15.50 2.59 20.50
N LEU A 265 -15.11 3.59 19.71
CA LEU A 265 -14.63 4.88 20.21
C LEU A 265 -15.74 5.94 20.27
N GLU A 266 -16.76 5.85 19.41
CA GLU A 266 -17.96 6.71 19.49
C GLU A 266 -18.73 6.53 20.81
N THR A 267 -18.54 5.42 21.52
CA THR A 267 -19.22 5.18 22.81
C THR A 267 -18.60 5.95 23.99
N ILE A 268 -17.43 6.58 23.82
CA ILE A 268 -16.67 7.22 24.92
C ILE A 268 -16.91 8.75 25.00
N GLU A 269 -17.55 9.37 24.00
CA GLU A 269 -17.72 10.84 23.88
C GLU A 269 -18.66 11.53 24.90
N LYS A 270 -19.11 10.84 25.95
CA LYS A 270 -19.90 11.47 27.04
C LYS A 270 -19.11 11.53 28.33
N ASN A 271 -18.12 12.42 28.43
CA ASN A 271 -17.93 13.27 29.61
C ASN A 271 -16.70 14.21 29.48
N ASP A 272 -17.06 15.48 29.32
CA ASP A 272 -16.56 16.66 30.03
C ASP A 272 -15.13 17.21 29.80
N ASN A 273 -15.15 18.54 29.70
CA ASN A 273 -14.09 19.48 29.39
C ASN A 273 -13.20 19.76 30.59
N SER A 274 -11.92 20.04 30.30
CA SER A 274 -11.13 21.22 30.75
C SER A 274 -9.69 20.85 31.14
N ILE A 275 -8.68 21.34 30.40
CA ILE A 275 -7.27 21.37 30.84
C ILE A 275 -6.55 22.63 30.29
N PRO A 276 -5.75 23.36 31.10
CA PRO A 276 -4.96 24.53 30.70
C PRO A 276 -3.53 24.17 30.22
N PRO A 277 -2.75 25.11 29.61
CA PRO A 277 -1.50 24.80 28.91
C PRO A 277 -0.25 24.99 29.79
N LEU A 278 0.88 24.37 29.37
CA LEU A 278 2.32 24.70 29.60
C LEU A 278 3.15 23.38 29.71
N ALA A 279 4.41 23.22 29.29
CA ALA A 279 5.44 24.08 28.73
C ALA A 279 6.58 23.24 28.09
N ARG A 280 7.40 23.92 27.28
CA ARG A 280 8.61 23.48 26.55
C ARG A 280 9.71 22.86 27.43
N GLY A 281 10.49 21.98 26.80
CA GLY A 281 11.85 21.63 27.22
C GLY A 281 12.57 20.73 26.21
N ALA A 282 13.29 21.31 25.26
CA ALA A 282 14.12 20.59 24.30
C ALA A 282 15.42 20.09 24.96
N ARG A 283 15.79 18.82 24.73
CA ARG A 283 17.16 18.32 24.81
C ARG A 283 17.33 17.15 23.84
N GLY A 284 18.45 17.16 23.11
CA GLY A 284 18.70 16.35 21.92
C GLY A 284 18.41 14.87 22.07
N VAL A 285 17.66 14.32 21.10
CA VAL A 285 17.28 12.92 21.03
C VAL A 285 17.71 12.37 19.68
N LYS A 286 18.32 11.19 19.68
CA LYS A 286 18.52 10.38 18.47
C LYS A 286 17.16 10.17 17.79
N PRO A 287 17.07 10.18 16.44
CA PRO A 287 15.79 10.13 15.75
C PRO A 287 14.94 8.95 16.25
N HIS A 288 13.81 9.27 16.90
CA HIS A 288 12.81 8.29 17.26
C HIS A 288 12.15 7.76 15.97
N LYS A 289 11.99 6.44 15.88
CA LYS A 289 11.32 5.82 14.74
C LYS A 289 9.81 5.97 14.93
N ILE A 290 9.19 6.91 14.23
CA ILE A 290 7.74 6.91 14.03
C ILE A 290 7.42 5.73 13.12
N ASN A 291 6.48 4.89 13.53
CA ASN A 291 5.92 3.88 12.64
C ASN A 291 4.72 4.46 11.91
N VAL A 292 4.83 4.59 10.58
CA VAL A 292 3.71 4.97 9.72
C VAL A 292 3.18 3.71 9.03
N TYR A 293 1.88 3.48 9.09
CA TYR A 293 1.25 2.34 8.41
C TYR A 293 0.19 2.85 7.45
N ALA A 294 0.21 2.38 6.20
CA ALA A 294 -0.96 2.40 5.35
C ALA A 294 -1.70 1.08 5.54
N ILE A 295 -2.97 1.16 5.89
CA ILE A 295 -3.86 0.02 6.18
C ILE A 295 -4.81 -0.17 5.01
#